data_AF-A0A7C1ZC82-F1
#
_entry.id   AF-A0A7C1ZC82-F1
#
_cell.length_a   1.000
_cell.length_b   1.000
_cell.length_c   1.000
_cell.angle_alpha   90.00
_cell.angle_beta   90.00
_cell.angle_gamma   90.00
#
_symmetry.space_group_name_H-M   'P 1'
#
loop_
_entity.id
_entity.type
_entity.pdbx_description
1 polymer ?
#
loop_
_entity_poly.entity_id
_entity_poly.type
_entity_poly.pdbx_seq_one_letter_code
_entity_poly.pdbx_strand_id
1 'polypeptide(L)'
;MTDMTPMMRQYNNLKKQYPDCILLYRLGDFYECFHDDAKTLAKVLNITLTKRGKGENSHPMAGIPHHALNSYLHRLVKAGHKVAIAEQLEEPQAGKIVKRDVVKIITKGTVTDEKVLSESKNNYLGALVRLDPGSSPGQKLFEWGFSYADLTTGEFKVKEYVTQSEDEIPGGLLSQIKKLEISELLLLDNLKILPKDSSILIQKIEEEDVDYKDNLNRLKEHFNVKNLKGFGTEDSKVGIIAAGLIIMYLQDTQKSTLTHITKIQKENENYMQLDESTVRNLELLYPLNYQESEATLIGIIGNTNTAMGKRLVRKWLLNPLIDEKEIQARLNSVEELYKDNMTLSKIQSSLGEIFDIERILGKIGVGNVNARDLLALRNSLEKATELIGLTKNLKGELINLNKSLSKTIIKTLDQVSKLIDDSIEEDPPHTITEGNIVKAEFSKEIKEIKDAMKKGKEWISDLQTKEAKRTGITSLKVKFNRVFGYYIEVTKSNLDKVPENYVRKQTLVNAERFITPELKEWEDKILNAEEKLIKLEYDAFVEIRDKIAEKTVEIQELAEKIAVLDVLANFANMARLNRYSKPQLSVRAQHVEP
;
A
#
# COMPACT_ATOMS: atom_id res chain seq x y z
N MET A 1 -21.23 19.82 36.32
CA MET A 1 -20.89 19.08 35.08
C MET A 1 -20.38 20.10 34.10
N THR A 2 -19.08 20.12 33.87
CA THR A 2 -18.43 21.10 32.99
C THR A 2 -18.94 20.94 31.56
N ASP A 3 -19.43 22.04 30.97
CA ASP A 3 -19.89 22.08 29.58
C ASP A 3 -18.72 21.80 28.63
N MET A 4 -18.57 20.54 28.26
CA MET A 4 -17.57 20.07 27.32
C MET A 4 -17.86 20.68 25.94
N THR A 5 -16.85 21.29 25.33
CA THR A 5 -17.01 21.93 24.01
C THR A 5 -17.53 20.93 22.97
N PRO A 6 -18.32 21.36 21.98
CA PRO A 6 -18.83 20.47 20.93
C PRO A 6 -17.72 19.66 20.24
N MET A 7 -16.54 20.26 20.05
CA MET A 7 -15.37 19.60 19.47
C MET A 7 -14.84 18.47 20.36
N MET A 8 -14.66 18.71 21.65
CA MET A 8 -14.22 17.66 22.58
C MET A 8 -15.26 16.55 22.74
N ARG A 9 -16.56 16.89 22.65
CA ARG A 9 -17.62 15.88 22.63
C ARG A 9 -17.52 14.98 21.40
N GLN A 10 -17.30 15.55 20.21
CA GLN A 10 -17.09 14.78 18.97
C GLN A 10 -15.84 13.91 19.06
N TYR A 11 -14.71 14.45 19.53
CA TYR A 11 -13.47 13.69 19.75
C TYR A 11 -13.67 12.51 20.71
N ASN A 12 -14.29 12.76 21.87
CA ASN A 12 -14.51 11.72 22.89
C ASN A 12 -15.48 10.63 22.40
N ASN A 13 -16.47 10.98 21.58
CA ASN A 13 -17.36 10.00 20.99
C ASN A 13 -16.62 9.08 20.01
N LEU A 14 -15.75 9.63 19.14
CA LEU A 14 -14.91 8.81 18.26
C LEU A 14 -13.91 7.97 19.07
N LYS A 15 -13.25 8.55 20.08
CA LYS A 15 -12.29 7.83 20.92
C LYS A 15 -12.94 6.66 21.69
N LYS A 16 -14.21 6.78 22.07
CA LYS A 16 -14.97 5.66 22.68
C LYS A 16 -15.21 4.50 21.72
N GLN A 17 -15.34 4.77 20.42
CA GLN A 17 -15.48 3.72 19.41
C GLN A 17 -14.13 3.04 19.10
N TYR A 18 -13.02 3.75 19.29
CA TYR A 18 -11.66 3.25 19.04
C TYR A 18 -10.76 3.41 20.29
N PRO A 19 -11.08 2.72 21.40
CA PRO A 19 -10.41 2.92 22.68
C PRO A 19 -8.94 2.50 22.65
N ASP A 20 -8.60 1.49 21.86
CA ASP A 20 -7.26 0.88 21.72
C ASP A 20 -6.36 1.60 20.71
N CYS A 21 -6.90 2.54 19.92
CA CYS A 21 -6.18 3.26 18.87
C CYS A 21 -5.73 4.64 19.34
N ILE A 22 -4.53 5.08 18.93
CA ILE A 22 -4.18 6.50 18.97
C ILE A 22 -5.06 7.23 17.95
N LEU A 23 -5.91 8.15 18.40
CA LEU A 23 -6.81 8.90 17.52
C LEU A 23 -6.16 10.20 17.02
N LEU A 24 -5.68 10.17 15.77
CA LEU A 24 -5.21 11.34 15.04
C LEU A 24 -6.42 12.12 14.48
N TYR A 25 -6.77 13.22 15.12
CA TYR A 25 -7.98 13.98 14.83
C TYR A 25 -7.68 15.24 14.02
N ARG A 26 -8.20 15.32 12.79
CA ARG A 26 -7.92 16.40 11.84
C ARG A 26 -8.49 17.75 12.31
N LEU A 27 -7.61 18.72 12.57
CA LEU A 27 -7.95 20.10 12.97
C LEU A 27 -7.16 21.11 12.14
N GLY A 28 -7.80 21.70 11.14
CA GLY A 28 -7.12 22.63 10.23
C GLY A 28 -5.99 21.91 9.50
N ASP A 29 -4.77 22.43 9.58
CA ASP A 29 -3.58 21.84 8.95
C ASP A 29 -2.84 20.80 9.80
N PHE A 30 -3.39 20.40 10.94
CA PHE A 30 -2.78 19.43 11.85
C PHE A 30 -3.65 18.19 12.06
N TYR A 31 -3.03 17.09 12.46
CA TYR A 31 -3.69 16.04 13.24
C TYR A 31 -3.30 16.22 14.70
N GLU A 32 -4.29 16.30 15.58
CA GLU A 32 -4.09 16.46 17.02
C GLU A 32 -4.61 15.22 17.77
N CYS A 33 -3.90 14.86 18.84
CA CYS A 33 -4.36 13.93 19.86
C CYS A 33 -4.60 14.68 21.17
N PHE A 34 -5.51 14.17 22.00
CA PHE A 34 -5.78 14.71 23.32
C PHE A 34 -5.56 13.66 24.43
N HIS A 35 -5.55 14.10 25.69
CA HIS A 35 -5.49 13.22 26.86
C HIS A 35 -4.27 12.27 26.86
N ASP A 36 -4.48 10.96 27.03
CA ASP A 36 -3.39 9.98 27.09
C ASP A 36 -2.80 9.66 25.72
N ASP A 37 -3.60 9.77 24.65
CA ASP A 37 -3.10 9.68 23.27
C ASP A 37 -2.07 10.78 23.02
N ALA A 38 -2.32 12.01 23.50
CA ALA A 38 -1.37 13.12 23.37
C ALA A 38 -0.01 12.83 24.06
N LYS A 39 -0.05 12.25 25.26
CA LYS A 39 1.17 11.88 26.01
C LYS A 39 1.95 10.80 25.28
N THR A 40 1.24 9.78 24.78
CA THR A 40 1.82 8.68 24.01
C THR A 40 2.44 9.20 22.71
N LEU A 41 1.69 10.01 21.96
CA LEU A 41 2.15 10.66 20.73
C LEU A 41 3.41 11.49 20.98
N ALA A 42 3.42 12.33 22.01
CA ALA A 42 4.58 13.16 22.39
C ALA A 42 5.83 12.31 22.70
N LYS A 43 5.66 11.23 23.48
CA LYS A 43 6.77 10.34 23.86
C LYS A 43 7.33 9.56 22.67
N VAL A 44 6.47 8.92 21.88
CA VAL A 44 6.89 8.06 20.76
C VAL A 44 7.48 8.89 19.61
N LEU A 45 6.85 10.04 19.31
CA LEU A 45 7.29 10.90 18.21
C LEU A 45 8.38 11.90 18.62
N ASN A 46 8.67 12.03 19.92
CA ASN A 46 9.56 13.05 20.47
C ASN A 46 9.14 14.46 20.02
N ILE A 47 7.85 14.78 20.21
CA ILE A 47 7.26 16.08 19.89
C ILE A 47 6.75 16.76 21.17
N THR A 48 6.59 18.07 21.11
CA THR A 48 6.16 18.87 22.25
C THR A 48 4.76 18.49 22.73
N LEU A 49 4.64 18.08 23.99
CA LEU A 49 3.35 17.98 24.69
C LEU A 49 2.91 19.36 25.16
N THR A 50 1.76 19.82 24.69
CA THR A 50 1.16 21.11 25.04
C THR A 50 -0.18 20.91 25.75
N LYS A 51 -0.91 22.00 25.98
CA LYS A 51 -2.28 21.95 26.54
C LYS A 51 -3.21 22.86 25.74
N ARG A 52 -4.45 22.41 25.55
CA ARG A 52 -5.52 23.18 24.92
C ARG A 52 -6.59 23.52 25.94
N GLY A 53 -7.08 24.75 25.95
CA GLY A 53 -8.06 25.25 26.93
C GLY A 53 -7.41 25.93 28.15
N LYS A 54 -8.24 26.52 29.02
CA LYS A 54 -7.82 27.26 30.24
C LYS A 54 -8.47 26.66 31.48
N GLY A 55 -7.78 26.72 32.62
CA GLY A 55 -8.29 26.27 33.92
C GLY A 55 -8.66 24.78 33.93
N GLU A 56 -9.83 24.44 34.48
CA GLU A 56 -10.33 23.07 34.58
C GLU A 56 -10.67 22.42 33.22
N ASN A 57 -10.83 23.22 32.16
CA ASN A 57 -11.07 22.74 30.79
C ASN A 57 -9.75 22.57 29.99
N SER A 58 -8.61 22.49 30.68
CA SER A 58 -7.30 22.28 30.06
C SER A 58 -7.06 20.78 29.80
N HIS A 59 -6.78 20.41 28.55
CA HIS A 59 -6.50 19.03 28.15
C HIS A 59 -5.09 18.92 27.55
N PRO A 60 -4.31 17.87 27.90
CA PRO A 60 -3.06 17.57 27.20
C PRO A 60 -3.30 17.43 25.70
N MET A 61 -2.40 17.97 24.89
CA MET A 61 -2.52 18.01 23.43
C MET A 61 -1.14 17.88 22.78
N ALA A 62 -1.04 17.03 21.76
CA ALA A 62 0.12 16.95 20.88
C ALA A 62 -0.39 16.77 19.45
N GLY A 63 0.35 17.26 18.45
CA GLY A 63 -0.09 17.19 17.07
C GLY A 63 1.04 17.25 16.06
N ILE A 64 0.73 16.80 14.86
CA ILE A 64 1.65 16.72 13.72
C ILE A 64 1.04 17.45 12.51
N PRO A 65 1.85 18.10 11.65
CA PRO A 65 1.35 18.66 10.40
C PRO A 65 0.83 17.54 9.49
N HIS A 66 -0.28 17.78 8.80
CA HIS A 66 -0.91 16.71 8.02
C HIS A 66 -0.15 16.29 6.77
N HIS A 67 0.51 17.23 6.10
CA HIS A 67 1.40 16.92 4.98
C HIS A 67 2.55 15.99 5.40
N ALA A 68 2.85 15.90 6.69
CA ALA A 68 3.88 15.04 7.25
C ALA A 68 3.33 13.73 7.86
N LEU A 69 2.03 13.44 7.73
CA LEU A 69 1.37 12.30 8.36
C LEU A 69 2.13 10.98 8.15
N ASN A 70 2.42 10.60 6.91
CA ASN A 70 3.12 9.35 6.57
C ASN A 70 4.50 9.23 7.27
N SER A 71 5.20 10.36 7.40
CA SER A 71 6.50 10.40 8.10
C SER A 71 6.39 10.16 9.62
N TYR A 72 5.22 10.33 10.22
CA TYR A 72 5.02 10.04 11.65
C TYR A 72 4.32 8.70 11.88
N LEU A 73 3.40 8.31 10.99
CA LEU A 73 2.69 7.03 11.05
C LEU A 73 3.63 5.85 11.16
N HIS A 74 4.69 5.82 10.34
CA HIS A 74 5.63 4.70 10.33
C HIS A 74 6.28 4.46 11.72
N ARG A 75 6.49 5.51 12.51
CA ARG A 75 7.10 5.43 13.86
C ARG A 75 6.11 4.90 14.88
N LEU A 76 4.84 5.30 14.80
CA LEU A 76 3.77 4.82 15.68
C LEU A 76 3.53 3.32 15.48
N VAL A 77 3.44 2.89 14.21
CA VAL A 77 3.21 1.48 13.87
C VAL A 77 4.41 0.62 14.28
N LYS A 78 5.65 1.07 14.03
CA LYS A 78 6.87 0.37 14.49
C LYS A 78 6.93 0.25 16.02
N ALA A 79 6.42 1.24 16.75
CA ALA A 79 6.30 1.20 18.21
C ALA A 79 5.15 0.29 18.72
N GLY A 80 4.37 -0.31 17.81
CA GLY A 80 3.28 -1.23 18.15
C GLY A 80 1.94 -0.59 18.45
N HIS A 81 1.75 0.68 18.09
CA HIS A 81 0.46 1.35 18.24
C HIS A 81 -0.42 1.20 17.01
N LYS A 82 -1.72 0.96 17.25
CA LYS A 82 -2.76 1.19 16.24
C LYS A 82 -3.09 2.67 16.18
N VAL A 83 -3.36 3.16 14.98
CA VAL A 83 -3.60 4.58 14.73
C VAL A 83 -4.88 4.75 13.93
N ALA A 84 -5.87 5.41 14.51
CA ALA A 84 -7.11 5.80 13.83
C ALA A 84 -6.97 7.22 13.28
N ILE A 85 -7.26 7.40 11.99
CA ILE A 85 -7.20 8.70 11.31
C ILE A 85 -8.62 9.21 11.15
N ALA A 86 -8.95 10.29 11.87
CA ALA A 86 -10.24 10.96 11.76
C ALA A 86 -10.14 12.21 10.89
N GLU A 87 -10.84 12.20 9.76
CA GLU A 87 -10.84 13.28 8.76
C GLU A 87 -12.07 14.18 8.83
N GLN A 88 -11.95 15.35 8.21
CA GLN A 88 -13.09 16.24 7.95
C GLN A 88 -13.91 15.70 6.77
N LEU A 89 -15.19 15.44 7.00
CA LEU A 89 -16.10 14.93 5.95
C LEU A 89 -16.82 16.04 5.18
N GLU A 90 -16.76 17.28 5.67
CA GLU A 90 -17.40 18.44 5.06
C GLU A 90 -16.49 19.67 5.17
N GLU A 91 -16.70 20.64 4.28
CA GLU A 91 -15.95 21.89 4.32
C GLU A 91 -16.28 22.72 5.57
N PRO A 92 -15.28 23.41 6.15
CA PRO A 92 -15.49 24.26 7.32
C PRO A 92 -16.38 25.47 7.01
N GLN A 93 -17.51 25.56 7.71
CA GLN A 93 -18.40 26.72 7.68
C GLN A 93 -18.33 27.49 9.00
N ALA A 94 -18.34 28.82 8.93
CA ALA A 94 -18.28 29.67 10.11
C ALA A 94 -19.44 29.37 11.08
N GLY A 95 -19.11 29.13 12.36
CA GLY A 95 -20.09 28.85 13.41
C GLY A 95 -20.64 27.41 13.46
N LYS A 96 -20.32 26.55 12.48
CA LYS A 96 -20.75 25.14 12.46
C LYS A 96 -19.56 24.23 12.76
N ILE A 97 -19.78 23.22 13.60
CA ILE A 97 -18.78 22.17 13.81
C ILE A 97 -18.75 21.25 12.60
N VAL A 98 -17.56 21.09 12.01
CA VAL A 98 -17.33 20.17 10.89
C VAL A 98 -17.53 18.73 11.35
N LYS A 99 -18.34 17.96 10.63
CA LYS A 99 -18.47 16.52 10.81
C LYS A 99 -17.14 15.81 10.55
N ARG A 100 -16.76 14.93 11.45
CA ARG A 100 -15.57 14.09 11.36
C ARG A 100 -15.89 12.66 11.66
N ASP A 101 -15.17 11.77 11.01
CA ASP A 101 -15.25 10.34 11.25
C ASP A 101 -13.91 9.68 10.95
N VAL A 102 -13.70 8.47 11.48
CA VAL A 102 -12.51 7.67 11.22
C VAL A 102 -12.60 7.08 9.81
N VAL A 103 -11.68 7.49 8.95
CA VAL A 103 -11.63 7.05 7.54
C VAL A 103 -10.65 5.89 7.33
N LYS A 104 -9.73 5.67 8.28
CA LYS A 104 -8.73 4.61 8.19
C LYS A 104 -8.15 4.27 9.56
N ILE A 105 -7.86 3.00 9.79
CA ILE A 105 -7.12 2.50 10.95
C ILE A 105 -5.87 1.80 10.43
N ILE A 106 -4.71 2.23 10.93
CA ILE A 106 -3.41 1.68 10.55
C ILE A 106 -2.89 0.85 11.71
N THR A 107 -2.57 -0.40 11.41
CA THR A 107 -2.11 -1.41 12.38
C THR A 107 -0.83 -2.07 11.86
N LYS A 108 -0.23 -2.99 12.62
CA LYS A 108 0.99 -3.68 12.15
C LYS A 108 0.69 -4.59 10.97
N GLY A 109 -0.46 -5.25 10.94
CA GLY A 109 -0.89 -6.15 9.87
C GLY A 109 -1.50 -5.44 8.66
N THR A 110 -1.92 -4.18 8.80
CA THR A 110 -2.68 -3.45 7.77
C THR A 110 -1.98 -2.22 7.20
N VAL A 111 -0.68 -2.06 7.49
CA VAL A 111 0.13 -0.97 6.96
C VAL A 111 0.48 -1.19 5.49
N THR A 112 0.30 -0.15 4.68
CA THR A 112 0.62 -0.15 3.23
C THR A 112 1.78 0.80 2.88
N ASP A 113 2.35 1.49 3.87
CA ASP A 113 3.44 2.45 3.68
C ASP A 113 4.79 1.73 3.48
N GLU A 114 5.44 1.97 2.34
CA GLU A 114 6.73 1.39 1.96
C GLU A 114 7.88 1.77 2.92
N LYS A 115 7.75 2.86 3.71
CA LYS A 115 8.74 3.21 4.74
C LYS A 115 8.68 2.30 5.97
N VAL A 116 7.56 1.61 6.16
CA VAL A 116 7.38 0.60 7.22
C VAL A 116 7.73 -0.78 6.69
N LEU A 117 7.25 -1.07 5.48
CA LEU A 117 7.37 -2.37 4.86
C LEU A 117 8.79 -2.61 4.35
N SER A 118 9.27 -3.84 4.48
CA SER A 118 10.50 -4.27 3.80
C SER A 118 10.15 -4.77 2.41
N GLU A 119 10.94 -4.45 1.39
CA GLU A 119 10.74 -4.95 0.03
C GLU A 119 10.88 -6.49 -0.08
N SER A 120 11.74 -7.08 0.76
CA SER A 120 12.13 -8.50 0.67
C SER A 120 11.25 -9.45 1.47
N LYS A 121 10.26 -8.93 2.20
CA LYS A 121 9.31 -9.76 2.95
C LYS A 121 7.87 -9.25 2.84
N ASN A 122 6.96 -10.21 2.97
CA ASN A 122 5.55 -9.98 3.15
C ASN A 122 5.26 -9.40 4.54
N ASN A 123 4.10 -8.75 4.69
CA ASN A 123 3.61 -8.26 5.97
C ASN A 123 2.24 -8.88 6.25
N TYR A 124 2.26 -10.03 6.92
CA TYR A 124 1.07 -10.84 7.09
C TYR A 124 0.25 -10.44 8.33
N LEU A 125 -1.07 -10.34 8.11
CA LEU A 125 -2.11 -10.42 9.12
C LEU A 125 -2.58 -11.88 9.20
N GLY A 126 -2.53 -12.48 10.39
CA GLY A 126 -3.05 -13.81 10.65
C GLY A 126 -4.38 -13.78 11.40
N ALA A 127 -5.15 -14.85 11.33
CA ALA A 127 -6.27 -15.12 12.21
C ALA A 127 -6.21 -16.57 12.68
N LEU A 128 -6.38 -16.78 13.99
CA LEU A 128 -6.35 -18.08 14.64
C LEU A 128 -7.66 -18.32 15.39
N VAL A 129 -8.34 -19.39 14.99
CA VAL A 129 -9.62 -19.82 15.57
C VAL A 129 -9.50 -21.27 16.02
N ARG A 130 -10.11 -21.59 17.15
CA ARG A 130 -10.30 -22.96 17.63
C ARG A 130 -11.79 -23.19 17.85
N LEU A 131 -12.32 -24.29 17.33
CA LEU A 131 -13.64 -24.77 17.70
C LEU A 131 -13.51 -25.95 18.66
N ASP A 132 -14.30 -25.89 19.73
CA ASP A 132 -14.34 -26.96 20.72
C ASP A 132 -15.08 -28.19 20.17
N PRO A 133 -14.70 -29.41 20.59
CA PRO A 133 -15.36 -30.63 20.17
C PRO A 133 -16.86 -30.63 20.49
N GLY A 134 -17.68 -31.13 19.56
CA GLY A 134 -19.10 -31.39 19.81
C GLY A 134 -19.32 -32.43 20.92
N SER A 135 -20.54 -32.49 21.48
CA SER A 135 -20.90 -33.33 22.64
C SER A 135 -20.93 -34.86 22.40
N SER A 136 -20.35 -35.35 21.31
CA SER A 136 -20.39 -36.77 20.94
C SER A 136 -19.46 -37.62 21.83
N PRO A 137 -19.88 -38.81 22.29
CA PRO A 137 -19.01 -39.71 23.05
C PRO A 137 -17.85 -40.22 22.17
N GLY A 138 -16.61 -39.85 22.52
CA GLY A 138 -15.40 -40.21 21.78
C GLY A 138 -14.16 -39.42 22.22
N GLN A 139 -13.04 -39.55 21.48
CA GLN A 139 -11.86 -38.69 21.67
C GLN A 139 -12.24 -37.23 21.39
N LYS A 140 -11.97 -36.33 22.34
CA LYS A 140 -12.11 -34.88 22.16
C LYS A 140 -11.10 -34.42 21.10
N LEU A 141 -11.59 -34.01 19.94
CA LEU A 141 -10.80 -33.44 18.87
C LEU A 141 -11.09 -31.94 18.77
N PHE A 142 -10.04 -31.15 18.88
CA PHE A 142 -10.09 -29.70 18.71
C PHE A 142 -9.68 -29.37 17.27
N GLU A 143 -10.54 -28.62 16.58
CA GLU A 143 -10.29 -28.16 15.22
C GLU A 143 -9.75 -26.73 15.27
N TRP A 144 -8.59 -26.53 14.66
CA TRP A 144 -7.94 -25.23 14.56
C TRP A 144 -7.96 -24.75 13.13
N GLY A 145 -8.44 -23.53 12.93
CA GLY A 145 -8.37 -22.80 11.67
C GLY A 145 -7.33 -21.71 11.76
N PHE A 146 -6.42 -21.69 10.80
CA PHE A 146 -5.46 -20.61 10.62
C PHE A 146 -5.61 -20.05 9.22
N SER A 147 -5.73 -18.73 9.14
CA SER A 147 -5.69 -18.02 7.87
C SER A 147 -4.72 -16.87 7.99
N TYR A 148 -4.13 -16.47 6.87
CA TYR A 148 -3.27 -15.30 6.83
C TYR A 148 -3.34 -14.62 5.47
N ALA A 149 -3.23 -13.29 5.48
CA ALA A 149 -3.25 -12.47 4.29
C ALA A 149 -2.18 -11.39 4.33
N ASP A 150 -1.66 -11.02 3.16
CA ASP A 150 -0.85 -9.81 2.98
C ASP A 150 -1.71 -8.77 2.26
N LEU A 151 -2.09 -7.71 2.99
CA LEU A 151 -2.88 -6.61 2.42
C LEU A 151 -2.19 -5.94 1.23
N THR A 152 -0.86 -5.99 1.16
CA THR A 152 -0.10 -5.25 0.14
C THR A 152 0.05 -6.02 -1.16
N THR A 153 -0.02 -7.35 -1.14
CA THR A 153 0.12 -8.18 -2.36
C THR A 153 -1.18 -8.87 -2.77
N GLY A 154 -2.12 -9.02 -1.83
CA GLY A 154 -3.36 -9.78 -2.03
C GLY A 154 -3.20 -11.29 -1.82
N GLU A 155 -2.03 -11.77 -1.37
CA GLU A 155 -1.86 -13.17 -0.98
C GLU A 155 -2.80 -13.49 0.19
N PHE A 156 -3.55 -14.58 0.06
CA PHE A 156 -4.50 -15.01 1.09
C PHE A 156 -4.59 -16.52 1.14
N LYS A 157 -4.27 -17.11 2.31
CA LYS A 157 -4.27 -18.55 2.49
C LYS A 157 -4.99 -19.02 3.73
N VAL A 158 -5.34 -20.29 3.71
CA VAL A 158 -6.02 -20.99 4.78
C VAL A 158 -5.39 -22.36 5.03
N LYS A 159 -5.38 -22.76 6.30
CA LYS A 159 -4.95 -24.07 6.77
C LYS A 159 -5.74 -24.50 7.99
N GLU A 160 -5.87 -25.81 8.18
CA GLU A 160 -6.52 -26.40 9.34
C GLU A 160 -5.63 -27.43 10.00
N TYR A 161 -5.84 -27.61 11.30
CA TYR A 161 -5.17 -28.61 12.11
C TYR A 161 -6.18 -29.27 13.04
N VAL A 162 -5.99 -30.56 13.31
CA VAL A 162 -6.78 -31.30 14.29
C VAL A 162 -5.85 -31.83 15.36
N THR A 163 -6.21 -31.63 16.63
CA THR A 163 -5.42 -32.09 17.78
C THR A 163 -6.32 -32.65 18.88
N GLN A 164 -5.76 -33.50 19.72
CA GLN A 164 -6.41 -33.98 20.96
C GLN A 164 -6.12 -33.07 22.16
N SER A 165 -5.16 -32.14 22.03
CA SER A 165 -4.79 -31.21 23.09
C SER A 165 -5.69 -29.99 23.11
N GLU A 166 -6.29 -29.72 24.26
CA GLU A 166 -7.13 -28.55 24.51
C GLU A 166 -6.30 -27.27 24.62
N ASP A 167 -5.16 -27.35 25.32
CA ASP A 167 -4.46 -26.21 25.89
C ASP A 167 -3.15 -25.84 25.15
N GLU A 168 -2.90 -26.41 23.97
CA GLU A 168 -1.70 -26.08 23.19
C GLU A 168 -2.01 -25.84 21.73
N ILE A 169 -1.49 -24.73 21.21
CA ILE A 169 -1.43 -24.48 19.76
C ILE A 169 -0.63 -25.63 19.14
N PRO A 170 -1.15 -26.32 18.11
CA PRO A 170 -0.43 -27.41 17.45
C PRO A 170 0.98 -26.97 17.05
N GLY A 171 2.00 -27.77 17.37
CA GLY A 171 3.40 -27.38 17.14
C GLY A 171 3.71 -26.99 15.68
N GLY A 172 3.11 -27.69 14.71
CA GLY A 172 3.22 -27.34 13.28
C GLY A 172 2.63 -25.97 12.95
N LEU A 173 1.48 -25.62 13.57
CA LEU A 173 0.85 -24.31 13.42
C LEU A 173 1.68 -23.19 14.07
N LEU A 174 2.20 -23.43 15.28
CA LEU A 174 3.09 -22.46 15.93
C LEU A 174 4.36 -22.21 15.10
N SER A 175 4.98 -23.28 14.58
CA SER A 175 6.13 -23.19 13.68
C SER A 175 5.81 -22.34 12.45
N GLN A 176 4.63 -22.52 11.89
CA GLN A 176 4.17 -21.77 10.72
C GLN A 176 3.93 -20.28 11.00
N ILE A 177 3.26 -19.94 12.10
CA ILE A 177 3.07 -18.54 12.52
C ILE A 177 4.42 -17.82 12.62
N LYS A 178 5.43 -18.50 13.19
CA LYS A 178 6.77 -17.95 13.32
C LYS A 178 7.52 -17.84 12.00
N LYS A 179 7.47 -18.87 11.15
CA LYS A 179 8.08 -18.84 9.80
C LYS A 179 7.53 -17.73 8.92
N LEU A 180 6.22 -17.50 9.00
CA LEU A 180 5.55 -16.44 8.26
C LEU A 180 5.85 -15.06 8.85
N GLU A 181 6.36 -14.98 10.08
CA GLU A 181 6.58 -13.71 10.80
C GLU A 181 5.31 -12.86 10.84
N ILE A 182 4.20 -13.46 11.30
CA ILE A 182 2.92 -12.77 11.39
C ILE A 182 3.08 -11.48 12.20
N SER A 183 2.83 -10.33 11.56
CA SER A 183 3.00 -9.00 12.17
C SER A 183 1.87 -8.70 13.16
N GLU A 184 0.68 -9.22 12.88
CA GLU A 184 -0.52 -9.06 13.69
C GLU A 184 -1.40 -10.30 13.58
N LEU A 185 -1.93 -10.74 14.72
CA LEU A 185 -2.73 -11.95 14.83
C LEU A 185 -4.09 -11.63 15.46
N LEU A 186 -5.16 -11.89 14.72
CA LEU A 186 -6.51 -11.94 15.24
C LEU A 186 -6.67 -13.25 16.02
N LEU A 187 -7.07 -13.15 17.28
CA LEU A 187 -7.14 -14.28 18.19
C LEU A 187 -8.47 -14.27 18.94
N LEU A 188 -9.17 -15.39 18.90
CA LEU A 188 -10.41 -15.57 19.65
C LEU A 188 -10.18 -15.35 21.16
N ASP A 189 -11.13 -14.68 21.82
CA ASP A 189 -10.95 -14.26 23.21
C ASP A 189 -10.79 -15.42 24.19
N ASN A 190 -11.50 -16.53 23.95
CA ASN A 190 -11.43 -17.75 24.77
C ASN A 190 -10.09 -18.50 24.68
N LEU A 191 -9.23 -18.17 23.72
CA LEU A 191 -7.90 -18.72 23.63
C LEU A 191 -7.00 -18.05 24.67
N LYS A 192 -6.76 -18.80 25.77
CA LYS A 192 -5.84 -18.42 26.85
C LYS A 192 -4.37 -18.50 26.43
N ILE A 193 -4.07 -19.15 25.31
CA ILE A 193 -2.72 -19.39 24.82
C ILE A 193 -2.37 -18.27 23.84
N LEU A 194 -1.40 -17.45 24.25
CA LEU A 194 -0.82 -16.44 23.38
C LEU A 194 0.50 -16.95 22.80
N PRO A 195 0.81 -16.67 21.53
CA PRO A 195 2.19 -16.72 21.07
C PRO A 195 3.05 -15.88 22.02
N LYS A 196 4.11 -16.43 22.58
CA LYS A 196 5.00 -15.72 23.53
C LYS A 196 5.87 -14.63 22.86
N ASP A 197 5.68 -14.40 21.56
CA ASP A 197 6.45 -13.46 20.77
C ASP A 197 5.85 -12.05 20.88
N SER A 198 6.54 -11.17 21.61
CA SER A 198 6.14 -9.76 21.80
C SER A 198 6.17 -8.93 20.51
N SER A 199 6.75 -9.44 19.43
CA SER A 199 6.78 -8.73 18.14
C SER A 199 5.41 -8.75 17.43
N ILE A 200 4.60 -9.78 17.69
CA ILE A 200 3.26 -9.97 17.12
C ILE A 200 2.28 -9.08 17.87
N LEU A 201 1.56 -8.21 17.16
CA LEU A 201 0.41 -7.51 17.74
C LEU A 201 -0.77 -8.47 17.83
N ILE A 202 -1.31 -8.69 19.04
CA ILE A 202 -2.50 -9.52 19.21
C ILE A 202 -3.74 -8.62 19.22
N GLN A 203 -4.67 -8.91 18.33
CA GLN A 203 -6.01 -8.35 18.37
C GLN A 203 -7.00 -9.43 18.82
N LYS A 204 -7.73 -9.15 19.90
CA LYS A 204 -8.76 -10.05 20.39
C LYS A 204 -10.05 -9.90 19.58
N ILE A 205 -10.69 -11.03 19.30
CA ILE A 205 -11.97 -11.13 18.57
C ILE A 205 -13.00 -11.81 19.47
N GLU A 206 -14.23 -11.32 19.41
CA GLU A 206 -15.34 -11.81 20.22
C GLU A 206 -15.85 -13.17 19.70
N GLU A 207 -16.45 -13.98 20.58
CA GLU A 207 -17.00 -15.29 20.19
C GLU A 207 -18.19 -15.18 19.22
N GLU A 208 -18.91 -14.06 19.23
CA GLU A 208 -20.06 -13.83 18.36
C GLU A 208 -19.66 -13.75 16.88
N ASP A 209 -18.41 -13.37 16.59
CA ASP A 209 -17.91 -13.19 15.22
C ASP A 209 -17.52 -14.51 14.52
N VAL A 210 -17.55 -15.65 15.24
CA VAL A 210 -17.04 -16.93 14.72
C VAL A 210 -18.09 -17.82 14.04
N ASP A 211 -19.29 -17.33 13.78
CA ASP A 211 -20.32 -18.09 13.05
C ASP A 211 -19.83 -18.45 11.63
N TYR A 212 -19.89 -19.75 11.31
CA TYR A 212 -19.41 -20.26 10.02
C TYR A 212 -20.19 -19.70 8.83
N LYS A 213 -21.52 -19.55 8.93
CA LYS A 213 -22.35 -19.10 7.81
C LYS A 213 -22.09 -17.63 7.52
N ASP A 214 -21.95 -16.80 8.54
CA ASP A 214 -21.66 -15.38 8.39
C ASP A 214 -20.29 -15.15 7.75
N ASN A 215 -19.26 -15.85 8.24
CA ASN A 215 -17.92 -15.79 7.64
C ASN A 215 -17.87 -16.34 6.21
N LEU A 216 -18.59 -17.44 5.93
CA LEU A 216 -18.71 -17.98 4.57
C LEU A 216 -19.41 -16.99 3.62
N ASN A 217 -20.49 -16.35 4.07
CA ASN A 217 -21.21 -15.35 3.27
C ASN A 217 -20.33 -14.13 3.01
N ARG A 218 -19.59 -13.66 4.02
CA ARG A 218 -18.63 -12.57 3.86
C ARG A 218 -17.58 -12.88 2.79
N LEU A 219 -17.02 -14.10 2.78
CA LEU A 219 -16.08 -14.52 1.73
C LEU A 219 -16.74 -14.60 0.34
N LYS A 220 -17.97 -15.13 0.26
CA LYS A 220 -18.71 -15.20 -1.01
C LYS A 220 -19.02 -13.83 -1.59
N GLU A 221 -19.42 -12.89 -0.74
CA GLU A 221 -19.67 -11.49 -1.11
C GLU A 221 -18.38 -10.82 -1.57
N HIS A 222 -17.30 -10.96 -0.80
CA HIS A 222 -15.98 -10.40 -1.12
C HIS A 222 -15.46 -10.91 -2.47
N PHE A 223 -15.46 -12.23 -2.70
CA PHE A 223 -14.99 -12.82 -3.96
C PHE A 223 -16.03 -12.76 -5.10
N ASN A 224 -17.25 -12.29 -4.82
CA ASN A 224 -18.37 -12.30 -5.75
C ASN A 224 -18.63 -13.70 -6.39
N VAL A 225 -18.73 -14.73 -5.54
CA VAL A 225 -18.95 -16.13 -5.96
C VAL A 225 -20.11 -16.78 -5.22
N LYS A 226 -20.74 -17.79 -5.84
CA LYS A 226 -21.82 -18.58 -5.20
C LYS A 226 -21.31 -19.54 -4.12
N ASN A 227 -20.08 -20.05 -4.28
CA ASN A 227 -19.44 -21.00 -3.37
C ASN A 227 -17.91 -20.92 -3.55
N LEU A 228 -17.17 -21.56 -2.63
CA LEU A 228 -15.71 -21.54 -2.61
C LEU A 228 -15.07 -22.78 -3.30
N LYS A 229 -15.84 -23.56 -4.07
CA LYS A 229 -15.33 -24.77 -4.76
C LYS A 229 -14.20 -24.45 -5.73
N GLY A 230 -14.32 -23.35 -6.46
CA GLY A 230 -13.30 -22.89 -7.42
C GLY A 230 -11.95 -22.56 -6.76
N PHE A 231 -11.94 -22.29 -5.46
CA PHE A 231 -10.73 -22.02 -4.67
C PHE A 231 -10.16 -23.27 -3.98
N GLY A 232 -10.90 -24.39 -3.99
CA GLY A 232 -10.52 -25.61 -3.29
C GLY A 232 -10.60 -25.52 -1.77
N THR A 233 -11.28 -24.52 -1.21
CA THR A 233 -11.34 -24.23 0.24
C THR A 233 -12.65 -24.61 0.91
N GLU A 234 -13.64 -25.12 0.18
CA GLU A 234 -15.00 -25.40 0.71
C GLU A 234 -15.02 -26.36 1.90
N ASP A 235 -14.10 -27.34 1.95
CA ASP A 235 -14.03 -28.30 3.05
C ASP A 235 -13.36 -27.73 4.30
N SER A 236 -12.74 -26.55 4.22
CA SER A 236 -12.01 -25.94 5.34
C SER A 236 -12.88 -25.06 6.22
N LYS A 237 -13.80 -25.68 6.96
CA LYS A 237 -14.80 -24.98 7.76
C LYS A 237 -14.21 -24.02 8.79
N VAL A 238 -13.26 -24.46 9.60
CA VAL A 238 -12.66 -23.61 10.65
C VAL A 238 -11.71 -22.61 10.01
N GLY A 239 -11.02 -23.03 8.96
CA GLY A 239 -10.23 -22.15 8.13
C GLY A 239 -11.03 -21.00 7.50
N ILE A 240 -12.26 -21.26 7.05
CA ILE A 240 -13.19 -20.28 6.48
C ILE A 240 -13.59 -19.24 7.53
N ILE A 241 -13.79 -19.65 8.79
CA ILE A 241 -14.05 -18.71 9.89
C ILE A 241 -12.86 -17.76 10.05
N ALA A 242 -11.65 -18.31 10.19
CA ALA A 242 -10.43 -17.49 10.31
C ALA A 242 -10.25 -16.54 9.12
N ALA A 243 -10.51 -17.01 7.90
CA ALA A 243 -10.45 -16.19 6.69
C ALA A 243 -11.52 -15.08 6.68
N GLY A 244 -12.76 -15.38 7.09
CA GLY A 244 -13.81 -14.39 7.19
C GLY A 244 -13.51 -13.29 8.20
N LEU A 245 -12.84 -13.62 9.32
CA LEU A 245 -12.37 -12.62 10.30
C LEU A 245 -11.28 -11.70 9.73
N ILE A 246 -10.38 -12.23 8.90
CA ILE A 246 -9.39 -11.40 8.19
C ILE A 246 -10.09 -10.40 7.28
N ILE A 247 -11.04 -10.83 6.45
CA ILE A 247 -11.76 -9.92 5.55
C ILE A 247 -12.53 -8.85 6.34
N MET A 248 -13.21 -9.25 7.42
CA MET A 248 -13.90 -8.31 8.31
C MET A 248 -12.94 -7.24 8.85
N TYR A 249 -11.81 -7.66 9.42
CA TYR A 249 -10.84 -6.73 9.98
C TYR A 249 -10.15 -5.84 8.94
N LEU A 250 -9.84 -6.38 7.76
CA LEU A 250 -9.28 -5.59 6.66
C LEU A 250 -10.29 -4.54 6.16
N GLN A 251 -11.56 -4.91 6.00
CA GLN A 251 -12.62 -3.97 5.62
C GLN A 251 -12.82 -2.89 6.70
N ASP A 252 -12.78 -3.26 7.98
CA ASP A 252 -12.93 -2.32 9.08
C ASP A 252 -11.75 -1.36 9.23
N THR A 253 -10.53 -1.84 9.00
CA THR A 253 -9.33 -1.00 9.10
C THR A 253 -9.13 -0.13 7.86
N GLN A 254 -9.37 -0.65 6.66
CA GLN A 254 -9.18 0.12 5.43
C GLN A 254 -10.35 1.02 5.08
N LYS A 255 -11.58 0.68 5.53
CA LYS A 255 -12.82 1.38 5.16
C LYS A 255 -12.98 1.55 3.64
N SER A 256 -12.41 0.62 2.88
CA SER A 256 -12.40 0.59 1.41
C SER A 256 -12.78 -0.80 0.92
N THR A 257 -13.02 -0.92 -0.39
CA THR A 257 -13.00 -2.22 -1.06
C THR A 257 -11.59 -2.81 -1.02
N LEU A 258 -11.48 -4.12 -1.29
CA LEU A 258 -10.23 -4.89 -1.26
C LEU A 258 -10.09 -5.67 -2.57
N THR A 259 -10.24 -4.99 -3.71
CA THR A 259 -10.43 -5.63 -5.02
C THR A 259 -9.24 -6.46 -5.50
N HIS A 260 -8.06 -6.25 -4.91
CA HIS A 260 -6.85 -7.00 -5.18
C HIS A 260 -6.73 -8.32 -4.40
N ILE A 261 -7.57 -8.56 -3.39
CA ILE A 261 -7.64 -9.88 -2.75
C ILE A 261 -8.59 -10.74 -3.58
N THR A 262 -8.07 -11.31 -4.66
CA THR A 262 -8.87 -11.95 -5.72
C THR A 262 -9.12 -13.44 -5.51
N LYS A 263 -8.29 -14.10 -4.68
CA LYS A 263 -8.37 -15.54 -4.44
C LYS A 263 -7.99 -15.88 -2.99
N ILE A 264 -8.50 -17.00 -2.51
CA ILE A 264 -8.03 -17.67 -1.29
C ILE A 264 -7.54 -19.06 -1.68
N GLN A 265 -6.46 -19.55 -1.06
CA GLN A 265 -5.90 -20.86 -1.39
C GLN A 265 -5.63 -21.67 -0.13
N LYS A 266 -5.88 -22.99 -0.19
CA LYS A 266 -5.33 -23.91 0.82
C LYS A 266 -3.82 -23.87 0.73
N GLU A 267 -3.16 -23.80 1.88
CA GLU A 267 -1.72 -23.89 1.91
C GLU A 267 -1.23 -25.30 1.56
N ASN A 268 -0.24 -25.40 0.67
CA ASN A 268 0.29 -26.67 0.22
C ASN A 268 1.15 -27.31 1.32
N GLU A 269 0.91 -28.59 1.61
CA GLU A 269 1.67 -29.36 2.59
C GLU A 269 2.84 -30.14 1.97
N ASN A 270 2.95 -30.17 0.64
CA ASN A 270 3.96 -30.90 -0.12
C ASN A 270 5.30 -30.16 -0.17
N TYR A 271 5.85 -29.83 1.00
CA TYR A 271 7.17 -29.25 1.16
C TYR A 271 7.95 -30.00 2.24
N MET A 272 9.28 -29.89 2.18
CA MET A 272 10.14 -30.34 3.26
C MET A 272 9.81 -29.56 4.53
N GLN A 273 9.49 -30.28 5.60
CA GLN A 273 9.18 -29.65 6.89
C GLN A 273 10.47 -29.20 7.57
N LEU A 274 10.67 -27.89 7.63
CA LEU A 274 11.71 -27.26 8.45
C LEU A 274 11.08 -26.81 9.77
N ASP A 275 11.69 -27.04 10.92
CA ASP A 275 11.23 -26.40 12.17
C ASP A 275 11.94 -25.03 12.36
N GLU A 276 11.47 -24.24 13.31
CA GLU A 276 12.06 -22.93 13.63
C GLU A 276 13.55 -23.06 14.01
N SER A 277 13.89 -24.08 14.79
CA SER A 277 15.27 -24.36 15.21
C SER A 277 16.18 -24.59 14.00
N THR A 278 15.72 -25.36 13.00
CA THR A 278 16.44 -25.62 11.76
C THR A 278 16.59 -24.36 10.94
N VAL A 279 15.52 -23.57 10.77
CA VAL A 279 15.56 -22.29 10.02
C VAL A 279 16.57 -21.33 10.66
N ARG A 280 16.62 -21.29 12.00
CA ARG A 280 17.53 -20.43 12.76
C ARG A 280 18.97 -20.93 12.73
N ASN A 281 19.20 -22.23 12.98
CA ASN A 281 20.54 -22.82 13.05
C ASN A 281 21.24 -22.88 11.69
N LEU A 282 20.47 -22.99 10.59
CA LEU A 282 21.00 -22.89 9.23
C LEU A 282 21.13 -21.44 8.75
N GLU A 283 20.83 -20.46 9.60
CA GLU A 283 20.91 -19.02 9.29
C GLU A 283 20.23 -18.66 7.96
N LEU A 284 19.07 -19.29 7.70
CA LEU A 284 18.40 -19.17 6.40
C LEU A 284 18.01 -17.73 6.13
N LEU A 285 17.51 -17.03 7.15
CA LEU A 285 16.94 -15.69 7.04
C LEU A 285 17.68 -14.64 7.86
N TYR A 286 18.23 -15.03 9.02
CA TYR A 286 18.87 -14.15 9.99
C TYR A 286 20.10 -14.84 10.55
N PRO A 287 21.17 -14.09 10.84
CA PRO A 287 22.35 -14.64 11.48
C PRO A 287 22.06 -14.95 12.96
N LEU A 288 22.78 -15.92 13.51
CA LEU A 288 22.86 -16.19 14.95
C LEU A 288 23.60 -15.07 15.67
N ASN A 289 24.63 -14.49 15.01
CA ASN A 289 25.40 -13.36 15.50
C ASN A 289 25.00 -12.07 14.76
N TYR A 290 24.38 -11.12 15.47
CA TYR A 290 23.90 -9.86 14.89
C TYR A 290 24.99 -8.97 14.28
N GLN A 291 26.27 -9.22 14.56
CA GLN A 291 27.39 -8.49 13.96
C GLN A 291 27.70 -8.91 12.51
N GLU A 292 27.11 -10.01 12.02
CA GLU A 292 27.38 -10.60 10.70
C GLU A 292 26.11 -10.59 9.81
N SER A 293 25.49 -9.42 9.65
CA SER A 293 24.16 -9.28 9.03
C SER A 293 24.05 -9.78 7.58
N GLU A 294 25.16 -9.92 6.86
CA GLU A 294 25.17 -10.41 5.46
C GLU A 294 25.47 -11.91 5.32
N ALA A 295 25.86 -12.60 6.41
CA ALA A 295 26.27 -14.00 6.38
C ALA A 295 25.08 -14.99 6.46
N THR A 296 23.96 -14.69 5.79
CA THR A 296 22.78 -15.58 5.76
C THR A 296 22.61 -16.21 4.39
N LEU A 297 21.96 -17.38 4.32
CA LEU A 297 21.73 -18.02 3.04
C LEU A 297 20.89 -17.13 2.11
N ILE A 298 19.84 -16.48 2.62
CA ILE A 298 19.03 -15.52 1.84
C ILE A 298 19.84 -14.29 1.39
N GLY A 299 20.81 -13.81 2.18
CA GLY A 299 21.68 -12.70 1.77
C GLY A 299 22.56 -13.07 0.59
N ILE A 300 22.98 -14.33 0.50
CA ILE A 300 23.78 -14.85 -0.62
C ILE A 300 22.90 -15.11 -1.85
N ILE A 301 21.83 -15.91 -1.71
CA ILE A 301 21.05 -16.39 -2.87
C ILE A 301 19.87 -15.48 -3.23
N GLY A 302 19.53 -14.49 -2.42
CA GLY A 302 18.32 -13.66 -2.55
C GLY A 302 18.49 -12.38 -3.38
N ASN A 303 19.55 -12.29 -4.19
CA ASN A 303 19.89 -11.10 -4.98
C ASN A 303 19.09 -10.96 -6.28
N THR A 304 17.76 -11.14 -6.18
CA THR A 304 16.83 -10.94 -7.30
C THR A 304 16.63 -9.44 -7.57
N ASN A 305 16.24 -9.10 -8.81
CA ASN A 305 16.14 -7.69 -9.23
C ASN A 305 14.84 -7.03 -8.76
N THR A 306 13.75 -7.79 -8.65
CA THR A 306 12.42 -7.30 -8.28
C THR A 306 12.10 -7.61 -6.81
N ALA A 307 11.29 -6.75 -6.18
CA ALA A 307 10.84 -6.96 -4.80
C ALA A 307 9.97 -8.22 -4.66
N MET A 308 9.10 -8.50 -5.64
CA MET A 308 8.32 -9.74 -5.71
C MET A 308 9.20 -10.98 -5.86
N GLY A 309 10.29 -10.91 -6.63
CA GLY A 309 11.33 -11.95 -6.68
C GLY A 309 11.98 -12.19 -5.31
N LYS A 310 12.29 -11.12 -4.57
CA LYS A 310 12.91 -11.21 -3.22
C LYS A 310 11.99 -11.92 -2.22
N ARG A 311 10.69 -11.58 -2.25
CA ARG A 311 9.68 -12.28 -1.43
C ARG A 311 9.53 -13.74 -1.84
N LEU A 312 9.52 -14.03 -3.14
CA LEU A 312 9.37 -15.39 -3.64
C LEU A 312 10.56 -16.29 -3.29
N VAL A 313 11.80 -15.82 -3.43
CA VAL A 313 12.98 -16.62 -3.05
C VAL A 313 13.01 -16.90 -1.54
N ARG A 314 12.62 -15.93 -0.71
CA ARG A 314 12.42 -16.15 0.74
C ARG A 314 11.40 -17.26 1.00
N LYS A 315 10.26 -17.23 0.30
CA LYS A 315 9.21 -18.25 0.41
C LYS A 315 9.68 -19.63 -0.06
N TRP A 316 10.42 -19.71 -1.16
CA TRP A 316 10.99 -20.96 -1.67
C TRP A 316 12.04 -21.54 -0.72
N LEU A 317 12.84 -20.70 -0.08
CA LEU A 317 13.84 -21.14 0.88
C LEU A 317 13.21 -21.78 2.12
N LEU A 318 12.09 -21.23 2.59
CA LEU A 318 11.35 -21.75 3.75
C LEU A 318 10.46 -22.95 3.43
N ASN A 319 10.22 -23.20 2.14
CA ASN A 319 9.37 -24.29 1.66
C ASN A 319 10.06 -25.05 0.53
N PRO A 320 11.12 -25.83 0.82
CA PRO A 320 11.80 -26.63 -0.18
C PRO A 320 10.85 -27.65 -0.79
N LEU A 321 10.88 -27.78 -2.11
CA LEU A 321 10.07 -28.76 -2.84
C LEU A 321 10.49 -30.20 -2.53
N ILE A 322 9.52 -31.11 -2.56
CA ILE A 322 9.74 -32.57 -2.51
C ILE A 322 9.29 -33.27 -3.80
N ASP A 323 8.52 -32.59 -4.66
CA ASP A 323 8.10 -33.14 -5.94
C ASP A 323 9.27 -33.09 -6.95
N GLU A 324 9.69 -34.27 -7.41
CA GLU A 324 10.82 -34.43 -8.34
C GLU A 324 10.61 -33.65 -9.64
N LYS A 325 9.39 -33.63 -10.20
CA LYS A 325 9.10 -32.97 -11.47
C LYS A 325 9.21 -31.45 -11.33
N GLU A 326 8.70 -30.89 -10.23
CA GLU A 326 8.82 -29.46 -9.94
C GLU A 326 10.28 -29.04 -9.72
N ILE A 327 11.05 -29.85 -8.97
CA ILE A 327 12.49 -29.60 -8.75
C ILE A 327 13.22 -29.64 -10.10
N GLN A 328 12.99 -30.67 -10.91
CA GLN A 328 13.66 -30.85 -12.20
C GLN A 328 13.29 -29.73 -13.18
N ALA A 329 12.04 -29.25 -13.17
CA ALA A 329 11.61 -28.11 -13.98
C ALA A 329 12.42 -26.85 -13.64
N ARG A 330 12.58 -26.53 -12.34
CA ARG A 330 13.42 -25.39 -11.91
C ARG A 330 14.88 -25.57 -12.28
N LEU A 331 15.46 -26.76 -12.05
CA LEU A 331 16.85 -27.05 -12.40
C LEU A 331 17.12 -26.97 -13.91
N ASN A 332 16.17 -27.38 -14.75
CA ASN A 332 16.29 -27.27 -16.21
C ASN A 332 16.21 -25.82 -16.67
N SER A 333 15.32 -25.01 -16.09
CA SER A 333 15.24 -23.58 -16.36
C SER A 333 16.53 -22.84 -16.00
N VAL A 334 17.10 -23.12 -14.82
CA VAL A 334 18.38 -22.54 -14.38
C VAL A 334 19.50 -22.93 -15.33
N GLU A 335 19.58 -24.21 -15.73
CA GLU A 335 20.59 -24.69 -16.67
C GLU A 335 20.48 -24.02 -18.06
N GLU A 336 19.27 -23.83 -18.56
CA GLU A 336 19.04 -23.18 -19.85
C GLU A 336 19.52 -21.72 -19.83
N LEU A 337 19.14 -20.95 -18.81
CA LEU A 337 19.61 -19.57 -18.63
C LEU A 337 21.12 -19.49 -18.36
N TYR A 338 21.68 -20.46 -17.63
CA TYR A 338 23.11 -20.53 -17.36
C TYR A 338 23.94 -20.67 -18.65
N LYS A 339 23.42 -21.38 -19.66
CA LYS A 339 24.10 -21.63 -20.94
C LYS A 339 24.07 -20.41 -21.87
N ASP A 340 23.04 -19.56 -21.79
CA ASP A 340 22.90 -18.35 -22.61
C ASP A 340 23.06 -17.08 -21.76
N ASN A 341 24.31 -16.71 -21.47
CA ASN A 341 24.63 -15.55 -20.64
C ASN A 341 24.16 -14.22 -21.26
N MET A 342 24.07 -14.12 -22.59
CA MET A 342 23.64 -12.89 -23.24
C MET A 342 22.15 -12.67 -23.00
N THR A 343 21.33 -13.70 -23.18
CA THR A 343 19.89 -13.63 -22.88
C THR A 343 19.65 -13.41 -21.38
N LEU A 344 20.38 -14.11 -20.51
CA LEU A 344 20.29 -13.92 -19.06
C LEU A 344 20.56 -12.46 -18.65
N SER A 345 21.65 -11.85 -19.17
CA SER A 345 22.01 -10.46 -18.83
C SER A 345 20.93 -9.46 -19.26
N LYS A 346 20.32 -9.67 -20.44
CA LYS A 346 19.21 -8.82 -20.93
C LYS A 346 17.97 -8.98 -20.06
N ILE A 347 17.63 -10.21 -19.67
CA ILE A 347 16.52 -10.49 -18.76
C ILE A 347 16.74 -9.78 -17.42
N GLN A 348 17.91 -9.92 -16.80
CA GLN A 348 18.22 -9.26 -15.52
C GLN A 348 18.16 -7.73 -15.61
N SER A 349 18.68 -7.15 -16.70
CA SER A 349 18.60 -5.70 -16.93
C SER A 349 17.14 -5.23 -17.02
N SER A 350 16.31 -5.91 -17.79
CA SER A 350 14.90 -5.54 -17.96
C SER A 350 14.10 -5.76 -16.66
N LEU A 351 14.37 -6.82 -15.90
CA LEU A 351 13.80 -7.04 -14.57
C LEU A 351 14.17 -5.94 -13.56
N GLY A 352 15.38 -5.37 -13.66
CA GLY A 352 15.83 -4.27 -12.78
C GLY A 352 15.08 -2.95 -12.98
N GLU A 353 14.34 -2.81 -14.08
CA GLU A 353 13.50 -1.64 -14.36
C GLU A 353 12.03 -1.85 -13.99
N ILE A 354 11.65 -3.04 -13.51
CA ILE A 354 10.29 -3.36 -13.08
C ILE A 354 10.10 -2.97 -11.61
N PHE A 355 9.10 -2.12 -11.38
CA PHE A 355 8.69 -1.73 -10.02
C PHE A 355 7.87 -2.85 -9.34
N ASP A 356 7.55 -2.66 -8.06
CA ASP A 356 6.79 -3.64 -7.28
C ASP A 356 5.30 -3.66 -7.69
N ILE A 357 4.99 -4.39 -8.77
CA ILE A 357 3.65 -4.51 -9.35
C ILE A 357 2.64 -4.98 -8.31
N GLU A 358 2.98 -6.00 -7.50
CA GLU A 358 2.08 -6.54 -6.47
C GLU A 358 1.63 -5.45 -5.50
N ARG A 359 2.57 -4.63 -5.00
CA ARG A 359 2.24 -3.55 -4.06
C ARG A 359 1.50 -2.38 -4.69
N ILE A 360 1.78 -2.07 -5.95
CA ILE A 360 1.01 -1.06 -6.68
C ILE A 360 -0.45 -1.52 -6.84
N LEU A 361 -0.69 -2.79 -7.18
CA LEU A 361 -2.04 -3.36 -7.20
C LEU A 361 -2.70 -3.37 -5.83
N GLY A 362 -1.93 -3.63 -4.76
CA GLY A 362 -2.40 -3.46 -3.39
C GLY A 362 -2.91 -2.05 -3.12
N LYS A 363 -2.15 -1.02 -3.49
CA LYS A 363 -2.57 0.39 -3.36
C LYS A 363 -3.80 0.71 -4.20
N ILE A 364 -3.90 0.17 -5.42
CA ILE A 364 -5.09 0.32 -6.28
C ILE A 364 -6.31 -0.27 -5.57
N GLY A 365 -6.19 -1.49 -5.05
CA GLY A 365 -7.28 -2.21 -4.43
C GLY A 365 -7.80 -1.58 -3.15
N VAL A 366 -6.93 -0.96 -2.34
CA VAL A 366 -7.33 -0.17 -1.15
C VAL A 366 -7.64 1.30 -1.46
N GLY A 367 -7.56 1.73 -2.72
CA GLY A 367 -7.86 3.11 -3.14
C GLY A 367 -6.81 4.18 -2.75
N ASN A 368 -5.59 3.79 -2.35
CA ASN A 368 -4.52 4.70 -1.91
C ASN A 368 -3.40 4.90 -2.96
N VAL A 369 -3.65 4.52 -4.21
CA VAL A 369 -2.69 4.71 -5.32
C VAL A 369 -2.61 6.18 -5.74
N ASN A 370 -1.41 6.65 -6.08
CA ASN A 370 -1.21 7.99 -6.66
C ASN A 370 -0.82 7.92 -8.16
N ALA A 371 -0.74 9.08 -8.81
CA ALA A 371 -0.43 9.17 -10.24
C ALA A 371 0.96 8.61 -10.62
N ARG A 372 1.96 8.80 -9.75
CA ARG A 372 3.31 8.26 -9.96
C ARG A 372 3.35 6.74 -9.84
N ASP A 373 2.55 6.15 -8.95
CA ASP A 373 2.38 4.70 -8.86
C ASP A 373 1.79 4.14 -10.17
N LEU A 374 0.82 4.84 -10.80
CA LEU A 374 0.27 4.42 -12.10
C LEU A 374 1.32 4.50 -13.22
N LEU A 375 2.13 5.56 -13.26
CA LEU A 375 3.25 5.63 -14.21
C LEU A 375 4.27 4.50 -13.98
N ALA A 376 4.58 4.19 -12.72
CA ALA A 376 5.45 3.07 -12.38
C ALA A 376 4.86 1.73 -12.85
N LEU A 377 3.54 1.55 -12.74
CA LEU A 377 2.84 0.39 -13.29
C LEU A 377 2.96 0.34 -14.81
N ARG A 378 2.66 1.43 -15.54
CA ARG A 378 2.81 1.51 -17.00
C ARG A 378 4.22 1.09 -17.43
N ASN A 379 5.24 1.70 -16.85
CA ASN A 379 6.64 1.44 -17.18
C ASN A 379 7.00 -0.04 -16.92
N SER A 380 6.50 -0.61 -15.82
CA SER A 380 6.71 -2.03 -15.48
C SER A 380 6.03 -2.97 -16.48
N LEU A 381 4.82 -2.64 -16.93
CA LEU A 381 4.08 -3.43 -17.93
C LEU A 381 4.75 -3.35 -19.32
N GLU A 382 5.28 -2.20 -19.71
CA GLU A 382 6.06 -2.06 -20.95
C GLU A 382 7.33 -2.92 -20.91
N LYS A 383 8.05 -2.93 -19.77
CA LYS A 383 9.21 -3.80 -19.55
C LYS A 383 8.82 -5.27 -19.52
N ALA A 384 7.66 -5.61 -18.98
CA ALA A 384 7.13 -6.97 -19.05
C ALA A 384 6.89 -7.41 -20.51
N THR A 385 6.40 -6.53 -21.38
CA THR A 385 6.29 -6.79 -22.83
C THR A 385 7.65 -7.02 -23.48
N GLU A 386 8.68 -6.25 -23.10
CA GLU A 386 10.06 -6.49 -23.53
C GLU A 386 10.56 -7.89 -23.09
N LEU A 387 10.34 -8.27 -21.82
CA LEU A 387 10.69 -9.60 -21.29
C LEU A 387 10.01 -10.74 -22.03
N ILE A 388 8.75 -10.56 -22.44
CA ILE A 388 8.05 -11.54 -23.29
C ILE A 388 8.83 -11.73 -24.61
N GLY A 389 9.34 -10.67 -25.22
CA GLY A 389 10.19 -10.75 -26.40
C GLY A 389 11.51 -11.49 -26.14
N LEU A 390 12.21 -11.16 -25.05
CA LEU A 390 13.51 -11.74 -24.68
C LEU A 390 13.42 -13.23 -24.36
N THR A 391 12.31 -13.67 -23.78
CA THR A 391 12.13 -15.06 -23.33
C THR A 391 11.55 -15.99 -24.40
N LYS A 392 11.16 -15.47 -25.57
CA LYS A 392 10.44 -16.19 -26.63
C LYS A 392 11.13 -17.47 -27.11
N ASN A 393 12.46 -17.44 -27.21
CA ASN A 393 13.25 -18.56 -27.74
C ASN A 393 13.64 -19.60 -26.66
N LEU A 394 13.35 -19.34 -25.39
CA LEU A 394 13.60 -20.28 -24.30
C LEU A 394 12.62 -21.46 -24.36
N LYS A 395 13.09 -22.65 -24.02
CA LYS A 395 12.29 -23.87 -24.10
C LYS A 395 11.48 -24.09 -22.83
N GLY A 396 12.09 -23.86 -21.65
CA GLY A 396 11.47 -24.07 -20.35
C GLY A 396 10.22 -23.22 -20.13
N GLU A 397 9.13 -23.85 -19.69
CA GLU A 397 7.84 -23.17 -19.47
C GLU A 397 7.93 -22.09 -18.38
N LEU A 398 8.67 -22.34 -17.29
CA LEU A 398 8.82 -21.39 -16.18
C LEU A 398 9.58 -20.10 -16.55
N ILE A 399 10.34 -20.12 -17.65
CA ILE A 399 11.20 -19.00 -18.07
C ILE A 399 10.81 -18.43 -19.43
N ASN A 400 9.88 -19.07 -20.15
CA ASN A 400 9.31 -18.54 -21.39
C ASN A 400 7.94 -17.91 -21.11
N LEU A 401 7.91 -16.59 -21.00
CA LEU A 401 6.68 -15.87 -20.66
C LEU A 401 5.58 -16.05 -21.72
N ASN A 402 5.92 -16.21 -23.01
CA ASN A 402 4.93 -16.49 -24.06
C ASN A 402 4.22 -17.84 -23.88
N LYS A 403 4.88 -18.82 -23.24
CA LYS A 403 4.28 -20.12 -22.95
C LYS A 403 3.48 -20.09 -21.66
N SER A 404 3.99 -19.39 -20.65
CA SER A 404 3.40 -19.36 -19.31
C SER A 404 2.23 -18.38 -19.15
N LEU A 405 2.12 -17.37 -20.03
CA LEU A 405 1.07 -16.35 -19.98
C LEU A 405 -0.02 -16.63 -21.01
N SER A 406 -1.27 -16.40 -20.63
CA SER A 406 -2.39 -16.45 -21.57
C SER A 406 -2.39 -15.25 -22.52
N LYS A 407 -3.01 -15.41 -23.70
CA LYS A 407 -3.19 -14.30 -24.66
C LYS A 407 -3.98 -13.13 -24.06
N THR A 408 -4.88 -13.42 -23.13
CA THR A 408 -5.67 -12.40 -22.41
C THR A 408 -4.78 -11.51 -21.56
N ILE A 409 -3.79 -12.10 -20.85
CA ILE A 409 -2.84 -11.32 -20.06
C ILE A 409 -2.04 -10.41 -20.97
N ILE A 410 -1.46 -10.93 -22.06
CA ILE A 410 -0.65 -10.13 -23.01
C ILE A 410 -1.45 -8.93 -23.54
N LYS A 411 -2.72 -9.14 -23.92
CA LYS A 411 -3.60 -8.04 -24.35
C LYS A 411 -3.87 -7.03 -23.23
N THR A 412 -3.95 -7.50 -21.98
CA THR A 412 -4.20 -6.65 -20.81
C THR A 412 -3.03 -5.70 -20.54
N LEU A 413 -1.78 -6.16 -20.71
CA LEU A 413 -0.60 -5.30 -20.59
C LEU A 413 -0.73 -4.07 -21.52
N ASP A 414 -0.97 -4.31 -22.82
CA ASP A 414 -1.11 -3.24 -23.81
C ASP A 414 -2.28 -2.29 -23.48
N GLN A 415 -3.41 -2.84 -23.04
CA GLN A 415 -4.60 -2.05 -22.68
C GLN A 415 -4.36 -1.14 -21.48
N VAL A 416 -3.73 -1.67 -20.42
CA VAL A 416 -3.48 -0.92 -19.19
C VAL A 416 -2.37 0.09 -19.39
N SER A 417 -1.25 -0.29 -20.03
CA SER A 417 -0.18 0.65 -20.35
C SER A 417 -0.70 1.81 -21.19
N LYS A 418 -1.47 1.52 -22.24
CA LYS A 418 -2.06 2.56 -23.10
C LYS A 418 -3.07 3.44 -22.35
N LEU A 419 -3.91 2.85 -21.50
CA LEU A 419 -4.85 3.63 -20.69
C LEU A 419 -4.12 4.65 -19.84
N ILE A 420 -3.05 4.24 -19.15
CA ILE A 420 -2.26 5.13 -18.29
C ILE A 420 -1.53 6.17 -19.15
N ASP A 421 -0.92 5.76 -20.26
CA ASP A 421 -0.20 6.66 -21.17
C ASP A 421 -1.12 7.73 -21.77
N ASP A 422 -2.32 7.37 -22.22
CA ASP A 422 -3.27 8.30 -22.82
C ASP A 422 -3.93 9.23 -21.77
N SER A 423 -3.81 8.93 -20.47
CA SER A 423 -4.62 9.60 -19.42
C SER A 423 -3.83 10.33 -18.34
N ILE A 424 -2.63 9.89 -17.96
CA ILE A 424 -1.86 10.46 -16.84
C ILE A 424 -0.73 11.35 -17.38
N GLU A 425 -0.54 12.54 -16.79
CA GLU A 425 0.58 13.45 -17.10
C GLU A 425 1.93 12.78 -16.80
N GLU A 426 2.99 13.08 -17.56
CA GLU A 426 4.31 12.42 -17.38
C GLU A 426 5.07 12.85 -16.11
N ASP A 427 4.79 14.06 -15.61
CA ASP A 427 5.36 14.58 -14.36
C ASP A 427 4.25 15.06 -13.42
N PRO A 428 3.45 14.12 -12.85
CA PRO A 428 2.35 14.48 -11.99
C PRO A 428 2.87 14.81 -10.58
N PRO A 429 2.16 15.67 -9.83
CA PRO A 429 2.44 15.88 -8.42
C PRO A 429 2.36 14.59 -7.60
N HIS A 430 2.91 14.62 -6.39
CA HIS A 430 2.86 13.46 -5.50
C HIS A 430 1.44 13.19 -4.97
N THR A 431 0.65 14.26 -4.75
CA THR A 431 -0.71 14.15 -4.23
C THR A 431 -1.74 14.33 -5.32
N ILE A 432 -2.80 13.52 -5.27
CA ILE A 432 -3.88 13.56 -6.27
C ILE A 432 -4.85 14.75 -6.09
N THR A 433 -4.64 15.57 -5.07
CA THR A 433 -5.50 16.72 -4.72
C THR A 433 -4.93 18.07 -5.16
N GLU A 434 -3.73 18.08 -5.75
CA GLU A 434 -3.06 19.31 -6.21
C GLU A 434 -3.35 19.63 -7.69
N GLY A 435 -4.06 18.74 -8.40
CA GLY A 435 -4.31 18.87 -9.85
C GLY A 435 -3.07 18.61 -10.69
N ASN A 436 -3.17 18.86 -12.00
CA ASN A 436 -2.15 18.55 -13.01
C ASN A 436 -1.77 17.06 -13.05
N ILE A 437 -2.77 16.19 -12.97
CA ILE A 437 -2.60 14.73 -12.93
C ILE A 437 -3.04 14.07 -14.23
N VAL A 438 -4.09 14.59 -14.86
CA VAL A 438 -4.75 13.95 -16.01
C VAL A 438 -4.47 14.76 -17.28
N LYS A 439 -4.06 14.09 -18.36
CA LYS A 439 -3.82 14.71 -19.68
C LYS A 439 -5.07 15.41 -20.20
N ALA A 440 -4.88 16.55 -20.88
CA ALA A 440 -5.99 17.36 -21.38
C ALA A 440 -6.88 16.58 -22.35
N GLU A 441 -6.29 15.69 -23.15
CA GLU A 441 -6.94 14.89 -24.19
C GLU A 441 -7.89 13.83 -23.63
N PHE A 442 -7.77 13.47 -22.35
CA PHE A 442 -8.56 12.42 -21.73
C PHE A 442 -10.05 12.78 -21.64
N SER A 443 -10.37 14.05 -21.36
CA SER A 443 -11.75 14.52 -21.23
C SER A 443 -11.93 15.87 -21.91
N LYS A 444 -13.02 15.99 -22.68
CA LYS A 444 -13.41 17.24 -23.35
C LYS A 444 -13.58 18.38 -22.35
N GLU A 445 -14.18 18.11 -21.18
CA GLU A 445 -14.39 19.12 -20.15
C GLU A 445 -13.08 19.58 -19.51
N ILE A 446 -12.18 18.63 -19.20
CA ILE A 446 -10.83 18.93 -18.69
C ILE A 446 -10.07 19.80 -19.71
N LYS A 447 -10.13 19.43 -20.99
CA LYS A 447 -9.51 20.20 -22.08
C LYS A 447 -10.03 21.62 -22.16
N GLU A 448 -11.35 21.80 -22.17
CA GLU A 448 -11.98 23.13 -22.25
C GLU A 448 -11.55 24.03 -21.10
N ILE A 449 -11.45 23.49 -19.87
CA ILE A 449 -11.02 24.24 -18.70
C ILE A 449 -9.51 24.54 -18.77
N LYS A 450 -8.65 23.57 -19.11
CA LYS A 450 -7.21 23.79 -19.29
C LYS A 450 -6.95 24.86 -20.37
N ASP A 451 -7.67 24.82 -21.49
CA ASP A 451 -7.57 25.81 -22.57
C ASP A 451 -8.03 27.21 -22.11
N ALA A 452 -9.11 27.29 -21.33
CA ALA A 452 -9.60 28.55 -20.78
C ALA A 452 -8.59 29.15 -19.76
N MET A 453 -8.02 28.32 -18.89
CA MET A 453 -6.98 28.73 -17.94
C MET A 453 -5.72 29.21 -18.66
N LYS A 454 -5.31 28.53 -19.72
CA LYS A 454 -4.18 28.95 -20.55
C LYS A 454 -4.40 30.34 -21.16
N LYS A 455 -5.57 30.59 -21.76
CA LYS A 455 -5.95 31.91 -22.29
C LYS A 455 -5.97 32.98 -21.21
N GLY A 456 -6.46 32.65 -20.01
CA GLY A 456 -6.43 33.57 -18.86
C GLY A 456 -5.01 33.94 -18.42
N LYS A 457 -4.10 32.95 -18.35
CA LYS A 457 -2.69 33.18 -18.02
C LYS A 457 -1.98 34.01 -19.10
N GLU A 458 -2.25 33.76 -20.37
CA GLU A 458 -1.76 34.56 -21.50
C GLU A 458 -2.26 36.01 -21.39
N TRP A 459 -3.54 36.22 -21.08
CA TRP A 459 -4.11 37.55 -20.86
C TRP A 459 -3.42 38.30 -19.70
N ILE A 460 -3.15 37.62 -18.57
CA ILE A 460 -2.43 38.21 -17.42
C ILE A 460 -0.98 38.57 -17.80
N SER A 461 -0.32 37.72 -18.58
CA SER A 461 1.02 38.00 -19.09
C SER A 461 1.04 39.25 -19.99
N ASP A 462 0.03 39.39 -20.86
CA ASP A 462 -0.13 40.55 -21.72
C ASP A 462 -0.51 41.83 -20.97
N LEU A 463 -1.22 41.70 -19.83
CA LEU A 463 -1.64 42.82 -19.01
C LEU A 463 -0.46 43.67 -18.56
N GLN A 464 0.66 43.04 -18.16
CA GLN A 464 1.86 43.77 -17.75
C GLN A 464 2.36 44.71 -18.86
N THR A 465 2.45 44.19 -20.09
CA THR A 465 2.93 44.97 -21.24
C THR A 465 1.95 46.08 -21.61
N LYS A 466 0.64 45.80 -21.57
CA LYS A 466 -0.41 46.78 -21.83
C LYS A 466 -0.40 47.92 -20.82
N GLU A 467 -0.35 47.58 -19.53
CA GLU A 467 -0.37 48.57 -18.45
C GLU A 467 0.94 49.37 -18.37
N ALA A 468 2.10 48.74 -18.59
CA ALA A 468 3.38 49.45 -18.66
C ALA A 468 3.40 50.49 -19.81
N LYS A 469 2.85 50.16 -20.98
CA LYS A 469 2.70 51.11 -22.09
C LYS A 469 1.69 52.21 -21.79
N ARG A 470 0.54 51.86 -21.20
CA ARG A 470 -0.55 52.80 -20.88
C ARG A 470 -0.16 53.83 -19.84
N THR A 471 0.57 53.42 -18.80
CA THR A 471 0.95 54.26 -17.66
C THR A 471 2.34 54.90 -17.82
N GLY A 472 3.14 54.42 -18.77
CA GLY A 472 4.55 54.82 -18.91
C GLY A 472 5.46 54.27 -17.80
N ILE A 473 4.98 53.34 -16.97
CA ILE A 473 5.74 52.73 -15.87
C ILE A 473 6.41 51.45 -16.37
N THR A 474 7.64 51.56 -16.88
CA THR A 474 8.42 50.41 -17.40
C THR A 474 8.81 49.39 -16.32
N SER A 475 8.82 49.81 -15.05
CA SER A 475 9.15 48.94 -13.91
C SER A 475 7.96 48.14 -13.37
N LEU A 476 6.76 48.33 -13.92
CA LEU A 476 5.52 47.68 -13.50
C LEU A 476 5.62 46.16 -13.68
N LYS A 477 5.26 45.41 -12.64
CA LYS A 477 5.24 43.94 -12.68
C LYS A 477 3.89 43.38 -12.25
N VAL A 478 3.34 42.45 -13.03
CA VAL A 478 2.20 41.65 -12.60
C VAL A 478 2.76 40.39 -11.93
N LYS A 479 2.37 40.14 -10.68
CA LYS A 479 2.86 39.03 -9.87
C LYS A 479 1.71 38.33 -9.17
N PHE A 480 1.96 37.11 -8.71
CA PHE A 480 1.03 36.32 -7.91
C PHE A 480 1.64 36.00 -6.55
N ASN A 481 0.82 36.00 -5.49
CA ASN A 481 1.15 35.37 -4.23
C ASN A 481 -0.10 34.69 -3.64
N ARG A 482 0.11 33.72 -2.72
CA ARG A 482 -0.98 32.94 -2.13
C ARG A 482 -1.92 33.72 -1.20
N VAL A 483 -1.54 34.92 -0.73
CA VAL A 483 -2.30 35.69 0.27
C VAL A 483 -3.24 36.70 -0.37
N PHE A 484 -2.80 37.35 -1.45
CA PHE A 484 -3.49 38.45 -2.13
C PHE A 484 -3.79 38.14 -3.60
N GLY A 485 -3.39 36.97 -4.08
CA GLY A 485 -3.59 36.54 -5.46
C GLY A 485 -2.74 37.32 -6.45
N TYR A 486 -3.31 37.66 -7.61
CA TYR A 486 -2.65 38.46 -8.62
C TYR A 486 -2.68 39.96 -8.25
N TYR A 487 -1.56 40.65 -8.44
CA TYR A 487 -1.43 42.07 -8.18
C TYR A 487 -0.44 42.74 -9.13
N ILE A 488 -0.59 44.06 -9.25
CA ILE A 488 0.31 44.94 -9.98
C ILE A 488 1.23 45.61 -8.98
N GLU A 489 2.53 45.41 -9.11
CA GLU A 489 3.56 46.00 -8.25
C GLU A 489 4.19 47.21 -8.97
N VAL A 490 4.15 48.37 -8.29
CA VAL A 490 4.69 49.64 -8.78
C VAL A 490 5.69 50.17 -7.77
N THR A 491 6.85 50.64 -8.25
CA THR A 491 7.89 51.24 -7.40
C THR A 491 7.44 52.58 -6.82
N LYS A 492 7.89 52.92 -5.61
CA LYS A 492 7.50 54.19 -4.94
C LYS A 492 7.77 55.44 -5.78
N SER A 493 8.80 55.41 -6.62
CA SER A 493 9.17 56.51 -7.51
C SER A 493 8.21 56.75 -8.69
N ASN A 494 7.23 55.87 -8.90
CA ASN A 494 6.27 55.97 -10.01
C ASN A 494 4.81 56.01 -9.51
N LEU A 495 4.58 56.25 -8.22
CA LEU A 495 3.23 56.28 -7.62
C LEU A 495 2.37 57.44 -8.15
N ASP A 496 3.00 58.55 -8.53
CA ASP A 496 2.39 59.70 -9.19
C ASP A 496 1.73 59.35 -10.54
N LYS A 497 2.20 58.28 -11.19
CA LYS A 497 1.69 57.79 -12.48
C LYS A 497 0.64 56.68 -12.34
N VAL A 498 0.32 56.27 -11.10
CA VAL A 498 -0.66 55.20 -10.86
C VAL A 498 -2.08 55.74 -11.13
N PRO A 499 -2.86 55.10 -12.02
CA PRO A 499 -4.22 55.52 -12.33
C PRO A 499 -5.18 55.37 -11.14
N GLU A 500 -6.25 56.18 -11.10
CA GLU A 500 -7.26 56.13 -10.03
C GLU A 500 -8.01 54.78 -9.95
N ASN A 501 -8.11 54.04 -11.05
CA ASN A 501 -8.79 52.74 -11.08
C ASN A 501 -7.98 51.59 -10.43
N TYR A 502 -6.78 51.88 -9.90
CA TYR A 502 -5.95 50.93 -9.17
C TYR A 502 -6.31 50.96 -7.69
N VAL A 503 -6.82 49.85 -7.17
CA VAL A 503 -7.14 49.70 -5.75
C VAL A 503 -5.93 49.16 -5.00
N ARG A 504 -5.37 49.97 -4.10
CA ARG A 504 -4.19 49.57 -3.29
C ARG A 504 -4.53 48.40 -2.37
N LYS A 505 -3.65 47.39 -2.35
CA LYS A 505 -3.77 46.18 -1.51
C LYS A 505 -2.72 46.12 -0.40
N GLN A 506 -1.48 46.49 -0.68
CA GLN A 506 -0.38 46.38 0.28
C GLN A 506 0.72 47.40 -0.02
N THR A 507 1.31 47.98 1.03
CA THR A 507 2.50 48.83 0.95
C THR A 507 3.73 48.04 1.38
N LEU A 508 4.79 48.09 0.57
CA LEU A 508 6.10 47.51 0.88
C LEU A 508 7.14 48.63 1.10
N VAL A 509 8.35 48.22 1.50
CA VAL A 509 9.47 49.15 1.73
C VAL A 509 9.75 50.00 0.48
N ASN A 510 9.80 49.37 -0.71
CA ASN A 510 10.21 50.03 -1.97
C ASN A 510 9.12 50.06 -3.06
N ALA A 511 7.93 49.52 -2.80
CA ALA A 511 6.87 49.39 -3.81
C ALA A 511 5.47 49.42 -3.16
N GLU A 512 4.45 49.65 -3.97
CA GLU A 512 3.05 49.42 -3.60
C GLU A 512 2.42 48.39 -4.54
N ARG A 513 1.49 47.60 -4.00
CA ARG A 513 0.75 46.57 -4.72
C ARG A 513 -0.69 47.00 -4.89
N PHE A 514 -1.18 46.87 -6.13
CA PHE A 514 -2.52 47.28 -6.55
C PHE A 514 -3.27 46.13 -7.22
N ILE A 515 -4.59 46.25 -7.29
CA ILE A 515 -5.44 45.41 -8.12
C ILE A 515 -6.36 46.30 -8.97
N THR A 516 -6.77 45.81 -10.14
CA THR A 516 -7.80 46.46 -10.96
C THR A 516 -9.05 45.59 -10.99
N PRO A 517 -10.26 46.14 -11.24
CA PRO A 517 -11.47 45.35 -11.41
C PRO A 517 -11.31 44.25 -12.46
N GLU A 518 -10.68 44.56 -13.59
CA GLU A 518 -10.43 43.62 -14.69
C GLU A 518 -9.48 42.49 -14.28
N LEU A 519 -8.38 42.80 -13.57
CA LEU A 519 -7.47 41.79 -13.04
C LEU A 519 -8.18 40.89 -12.02
N LYS A 520 -9.08 41.46 -11.21
CA LYS A 520 -9.86 40.70 -10.24
C LYS A 520 -10.84 39.74 -10.90
N GLU A 521 -11.55 40.18 -11.94
CA GLU A 521 -12.45 39.30 -12.70
C GLU A 521 -11.72 38.12 -13.35
N TRP A 522 -10.53 38.34 -13.91
CA TRP A 522 -9.71 37.27 -14.49
C TRP A 522 -9.13 36.35 -13.42
N GLU A 523 -8.68 36.90 -12.30
CA GLU A 523 -8.25 36.12 -11.14
C GLU A 523 -9.37 35.17 -10.68
N ASP A 524 -10.58 35.70 -10.44
CA ASP A 524 -11.71 34.90 -9.97
C ASP A 524 -12.11 33.83 -11.00
N LYS A 525 -12.08 34.15 -12.30
CA LYS A 525 -12.31 33.17 -13.37
C LYS A 525 -11.28 32.05 -13.37
N ILE A 526 -9.99 32.37 -13.18
CA ILE A 526 -8.91 31.37 -13.17
C ILE A 526 -9.00 30.50 -11.93
N LEU A 527 -9.20 31.08 -10.74
CA LEU A 527 -9.28 30.32 -9.48
C LEU A 527 -10.48 29.37 -9.48
N ASN A 528 -11.67 29.85 -9.90
CA ASN A 528 -12.85 29.00 -10.01
C ASN A 528 -12.66 27.87 -11.04
N ALA A 529 -11.96 28.15 -12.15
CA ALA A 529 -11.62 27.15 -13.16
C ALA A 529 -10.63 26.12 -12.61
N GLU A 530 -9.65 26.55 -11.82
CA GLU A 530 -8.63 25.69 -11.19
C GLU A 530 -9.26 24.74 -10.15
N GLU A 531 -10.12 25.25 -9.27
CA GLU A 531 -10.86 24.41 -8.32
C GLU A 531 -11.74 23.37 -9.02
N LYS A 532 -12.46 23.79 -10.08
CA LYS A 532 -13.27 22.88 -10.89
C LYS A 532 -12.41 21.84 -11.61
N LEU A 533 -11.25 22.25 -12.13
CA LEU A 533 -10.30 21.36 -12.80
C LEU A 533 -9.78 20.29 -11.85
N ILE A 534 -9.33 20.69 -10.65
CA ILE A 534 -8.81 19.76 -9.64
C ILE A 534 -9.84 18.67 -9.32
N LYS A 535 -11.10 19.06 -9.13
CA LYS A 535 -12.18 18.09 -8.87
C LYS A 535 -12.41 17.14 -10.05
N LEU A 536 -12.49 17.67 -11.27
CA LEU A 536 -12.68 16.85 -12.47
C LEU A 536 -11.51 15.91 -12.73
N GLU A 537 -10.28 16.36 -12.49
CA GLU A 537 -9.09 15.50 -12.60
C GLU A 537 -9.08 14.41 -11.52
N TYR A 538 -9.51 14.72 -10.29
CA TYR A 538 -9.67 13.71 -9.24
C TYR A 538 -10.69 12.64 -9.64
N ASP A 539 -11.87 13.06 -10.12
CA ASP A 539 -12.93 12.14 -10.54
C ASP A 539 -12.47 11.28 -11.74
N ALA A 540 -11.79 11.88 -12.71
CA ALA A 540 -11.18 11.17 -13.84
C ALA A 540 -10.09 10.18 -13.40
N PHE A 541 -9.24 10.57 -12.45
CA PHE A 541 -8.22 9.69 -11.88
C PHE A 541 -8.84 8.46 -11.19
N VAL A 542 -9.91 8.67 -10.42
CA VAL A 542 -10.68 7.60 -9.79
C VAL A 542 -11.25 6.65 -10.85
N GLU A 543 -11.83 7.17 -11.93
CA GLU A 543 -12.32 6.35 -13.05
C GLU A 543 -11.21 5.51 -13.69
N ILE A 544 -10.03 6.10 -13.91
CA ILE A 544 -8.87 5.40 -14.48
C ILE A 544 -8.41 4.27 -13.54
N ARG A 545 -8.28 4.56 -12.24
CA ARG A 545 -7.92 3.56 -11.22
C ARG A 545 -8.90 2.39 -11.25
N ASP A 546 -10.21 2.67 -11.28
CA ASP A 546 -11.23 1.63 -11.21
C ASP A 546 -11.21 0.73 -12.46
N LYS A 547 -10.97 1.31 -13.65
CA LYS A 547 -10.74 0.53 -14.89
C LYS A 547 -9.51 -0.38 -14.80
N ILE A 548 -8.45 0.06 -14.13
CA ILE A 548 -7.25 -0.76 -13.91
C ILE A 548 -7.56 -1.87 -12.89
N ALA A 549 -8.32 -1.55 -11.84
CA ALA A 549 -8.71 -2.52 -10.82
C ALA A 549 -9.50 -3.71 -11.39
N GLU A 550 -10.29 -3.51 -12.46
CA GLU A 550 -10.97 -4.59 -13.20
C GLU A 550 -10.01 -5.60 -13.86
N LYS A 551 -8.73 -5.25 -14.02
CA LYS A 551 -7.68 -6.08 -14.63
C LYS A 551 -6.71 -6.68 -13.61
N THR A 552 -7.05 -6.60 -12.32
CA THR A 552 -6.14 -6.98 -11.24
C THR A 552 -5.71 -8.45 -11.31
N VAL A 553 -6.61 -9.36 -11.67
CA VAL A 553 -6.32 -10.81 -11.73
C VAL A 553 -5.22 -11.09 -12.76
N GLU A 554 -5.34 -10.54 -13.96
CA GLU A 554 -4.37 -10.73 -15.04
C GLU A 554 -3.00 -10.11 -14.69
N ILE A 555 -2.99 -8.95 -14.04
CA ILE A 555 -1.75 -8.29 -13.65
C ILE A 555 -1.08 -9.01 -12.46
N GLN A 556 -1.85 -9.56 -11.52
CA GLN A 556 -1.30 -10.41 -10.45
C GLN A 556 -0.66 -11.68 -11.03
N GLU A 557 -1.31 -12.34 -11.99
CA GLU A 557 -0.75 -13.52 -12.64
C GLU A 557 0.55 -13.19 -13.37
N LEU A 558 0.62 -12.03 -14.06
CA LEU A 558 1.86 -11.53 -14.65
C LEU A 558 2.95 -11.37 -13.58
N ALA A 559 2.66 -10.69 -12.47
CA ALA A 559 3.62 -10.46 -11.40
C ALA A 559 4.17 -11.79 -10.83
N GLU A 560 3.31 -12.78 -10.63
CA GLU A 560 3.72 -14.13 -10.20
C GLU A 560 4.71 -14.78 -11.19
N LYS A 561 4.45 -14.70 -12.51
CA LYS A 561 5.37 -15.26 -13.52
C LYS A 561 6.69 -14.51 -13.60
N ILE A 562 6.67 -13.18 -13.49
CA ILE A 562 7.90 -12.37 -13.49
C ILE A 562 8.73 -12.67 -12.25
N ALA A 563 8.10 -12.80 -11.07
CA ALA A 563 8.81 -13.19 -9.85
C ALA A 563 9.51 -14.55 -10.00
N VAL A 564 8.84 -15.54 -10.60
CA VAL A 564 9.44 -16.86 -10.88
C VAL A 564 10.63 -16.74 -11.83
N LEU A 565 10.49 -15.98 -12.93
CA LEU A 565 11.57 -15.75 -13.89
C LEU A 565 12.77 -15.09 -13.21
N ASP A 566 12.55 -14.07 -12.38
CA ASP A 566 13.60 -13.34 -11.67
C ASP A 566 14.38 -14.24 -10.70
N VAL A 567 13.68 -15.07 -9.92
CA VAL A 567 14.35 -16.03 -9.01
C VAL A 567 15.21 -17.03 -9.80
N LEU A 568 14.70 -17.58 -10.90
CA LEU A 568 15.43 -18.55 -11.73
C LEU A 568 16.61 -17.91 -12.47
N ALA A 569 16.46 -16.68 -12.98
CA ALA A 569 17.53 -15.90 -13.57
C ALA A 569 18.63 -15.58 -12.55
N ASN A 570 18.25 -15.17 -11.35
CA ASN A 570 19.17 -14.96 -10.23
C ASN A 570 19.93 -16.25 -9.87
N PHE A 571 19.26 -17.40 -9.77
CA PHE A 571 19.94 -18.68 -9.51
C PHE A 571 20.93 -19.05 -10.61
N ALA A 572 20.59 -18.81 -11.89
CA ALA A 572 21.52 -19.04 -13.00
C ALA A 572 22.76 -18.14 -12.90
N ASN A 573 22.56 -16.85 -12.59
CA ASN A 573 23.66 -15.91 -12.39
C ASN A 573 24.54 -16.30 -11.18
N MET A 574 23.92 -16.65 -10.06
CA MET A 574 24.63 -17.10 -8.85
C MET A 574 25.44 -18.37 -9.09
N ALA A 575 24.90 -19.33 -9.85
CA ALA A 575 25.63 -20.53 -10.22
C ALA A 575 26.87 -20.23 -11.08
N ARG A 576 26.80 -19.21 -11.96
CA ARG A 576 27.96 -18.76 -12.76
C ARG A 576 29.02 -18.09 -11.89
N LEU A 577 28.62 -17.15 -11.04
CA LEU A 577 29.53 -16.38 -10.19
C LEU A 577 30.24 -17.27 -9.16
N ASN A 578 29.51 -18.21 -8.56
CA ASN A 578 30.01 -19.04 -7.45
C ASN A 578 30.38 -20.47 -7.86
N ARG A 579 30.31 -20.79 -9.16
CA ARG A 579 30.64 -22.11 -9.73
C ARG A 579 29.85 -23.27 -9.09
N TYR A 580 28.56 -23.05 -8.85
CA TYR A 580 27.68 -24.10 -8.35
C TYR A 580 27.40 -25.16 -9.42
N SER A 581 27.18 -26.40 -8.96
CA SER A 581 26.88 -27.54 -9.82
C SER A 581 25.40 -27.95 -9.70
N LYS A 582 24.80 -28.33 -10.82
CA LYS A 582 23.44 -28.87 -10.85
C LYS A 582 23.40 -30.24 -10.13
N PRO A 583 22.59 -30.41 -9.08
CA PRO A 583 22.50 -31.69 -8.37
C PRO A 583 21.82 -32.75 -9.24
N GLN A 584 22.11 -34.02 -8.95
CA GLN A 584 21.38 -35.17 -9.48
C GLN A 584 20.42 -35.70 -8.41
N LEU A 585 19.18 -35.97 -8.79
CA LEU A 585 18.20 -36.60 -7.91
C LEU A 585 18.32 -38.12 -8.01
N SER A 586 18.31 -38.78 -6.86
CA SER A 586 18.33 -40.24 -6.77
C SER A 586 17.14 -40.72 -5.95
N VAL A 587 16.45 -41.74 -6.45
CA VAL A 587 15.39 -42.46 -5.73
C VAL A 587 15.93 -43.43 -4.67
N ARG A 588 17.24 -43.67 -4.63
CA ARG A 588 17.90 -44.46 -3.58
C ARG A 588 18.58 -43.53 -2.60
N ALA A 589 18.34 -43.72 -1.30
CA ALA A 589 19.17 -43.14 -0.25
C ALA A 589 20.61 -43.63 -0.46
N GLN A 590 21.45 -42.78 -1.05
CA GLN A 590 22.88 -43.02 -1.10
C GLN A 590 23.43 -42.64 0.27
N HIS A 591 24.12 -43.58 0.94
CA HIS A 591 25.05 -43.20 1.99
C HIS A 591 26.10 -42.28 1.33
N VAL A 592 25.99 -40.99 1.62
CA VAL A 592 27.09 -40.06 1.42
C VAL A 592 28.02 -40.33 2.59
N GLU A 593 29.07 -41.13 2.37
CA GLU A 593 30.15 -41.21 3.35
C GLU A 593 30.77 -39.81 3.53
N PRO A 594 31.05 -39.41 4.78
CA PRO A 594 31.43 -38.04 5.14
C PRO A 594 32.72 -37.54 4.49
#